data_AF-A0A3R9XBF4-F1
#
_entry.id   AF-A0A3R9XBF4-F1
#
_cell.length_a   1.000
_cell.length_b   1.000
_cell.length_c   1.000
_cell.angle_alpha   90.00
_cell.angle_beta   90.00
_cell.angle_gamma   90.00
#
_symmetry.space_group_name_H-M   'P 1'
#
loop_
_entity.id
_entity.type
_entity.pdbx_description
1 polymer ?
#
loop_
_entity_poly.entity_id
_entity_poly.type
_entity_poly.pdbx_seq_one_letter_code
_entity_poly.pdbx_strand_id
1 'polypeptide(L)'
;MSAENPASPLDNPVWGSLNGAHRAFAEYAGSGAARYLLSANPFAALADPEDPAAWADLAALVGPGQEVWLTGLLTPPAGWETVAVVPGVQLDGRAVRVEHAPDAVRLGPADVEEMTALVKLTEPGPFLPRTVELGTYLGIRHEGRLVAMAGERMRPPGWTEISAVCTHPDFRGRGLAARLVRAVAAGIRDRGDLPFLHAAAANTGAVRLYESMGFVLRREPVFIGVRSPKAQRDDLRNTL
;
A
#
# COMPACT_ATOMS: atom_id res chain seq x y z
N MET A 1 20.41 -19.85 -21.28
CA MET A 1 19.79 -20.30 -20.02
C MET A 1 19.69 -19.07 -19.13
N SER A 2 18.58 -18.35 -19.21
CA SER A 2 18.34 -17.20 -18.33
C SER A 2 18.06 -17.76 -16.95
N ALA A 3 18.90 -17.44 -15.96
CA ALA A 3 18.60 -17.76 -14.58
C ALA A 3 17.31 -17.01 -14.21
N GLU A 4 16.21 -17.73 -13.99
CA GLU A 4 15.03 -17.17 -13.35
C GLU A 4 15.48 -16.61 -12.00
N ASN A 5 15.51 -15.28 -11.92
CA ASN A 5 15.71 -14.61 -10.67
C ASN A 5 14.49 -14.98 -9.80
N PRO A 6 14.65 -15.58 -8.62
CA PRO A 6 13.52 -15.96 -7.80
C PRO A 6 12.63 -14.74 -7.55
N ALA A 7 11.32 -14.92 -7.66
CA ALA A 7 10.35 -13.84 -7.47
C ALA A 7 10.58 -13.16 -6.11
N SER A 8 10.79 -11.84 -6.12
CA SER A 8 11.01 -11.09 -4.88
C SER A 8 9.69 -10.96 -4.11
N PRO A 9 9.69 -10.99 -2.76
CA PRO A 9 8.51 -10.65 -1.97
C PRO A 9 7.92 -9.27 -2.31
N LEU A 10 8.75 -8.35 -2.82
CA LEU A 10 8.34 -7.02 -3.28
C LEU A 10 7.63 -7.03 -4.64
N ASP A 11 7.62 -8.15 -5.36
CA ASP A 11 6.91 -8.23 -6.63
C ASP A 11 5.41 -8.39 -6.47
N ASN A 12 4.99 -8.97 -5.34
CA ASN A 12 3.60 -9.10 -4.94
C ASN A 12 3.45 -8.77 -3.44
N PRO A 13 3.69 -7.51 -3.04
CA PRO A 13 3.81 -7.12 -1.64
C PRO A 13 2.48 -7.23 -0.89
N VAL A 14 1.35 -7.04 -1.58
CA VAL A 14 0.01 -7.21 -1.00
C VAL A 14 -0.24 -8.68 -0.67
N TRP A 15 -0.03 -9.60 -1.63
CA TRP A 15 -0.19 -11.04 -1.39
C TRP A 15 0.73 -11.53 -0.26
N GLY A 16 2.00 -11.14 -0.29
CA GLY A 16 2.97 -11.52 0.74
C GLY A 16 2.61 -10.99 2.13
N SER A 17 2.02 -9.80 2.21
CA SER A 17 1.53 -9.24 3.48
C SER A 17 0.33 -10.02 4.01
N LEU A 18 -0.68 -10.25 3.16
CA LEU A 18 -1.93 -10.93 3.54
C LEU A 18 -1.65 -12.37 3.96
N ASN A 19 -0.72 -13.07 3.31
CA ASN A 19 -0.32 -14.44 3.70
C ASN A 19 0.71 -14.49 4.84
N GLY A 20 1.04 -13.35 5.43
CA GLY A 20 2.02 -13.25 6.51
C GLY A 20 1.52 -12.34 7.64
N ALA A 21 2.22 -11.23 7.86
CA ALA A 21 1.99 -10.35 8.99
C ALA A 21 0.56 -9.79 9.06
N HIS A 22 -0.15 -9.67 7.93
CA HIS A 22 -1.49 -9.09 7.86
C HIS A 22 -2.61 -10.11 7.66
N ARG A 23 -2.37 -11.39 7.96
CA ARG A 23 -3.39 -12.45 7.84
C ARG A 23 -4.68 -12.15 8.60
N ALA A 24 -4.59 -11.47 9.74
CA ALA A 24 -5.76 -11.05 10.53
C ALA A 24 -6.60 -9.94 9.88
N PHE A 25 -6.09 -9.29 8.83
CA PHE A 25 -6.76 -8.25 8.05
C PHE A 25 -7.18 -8.75 6.67
N ALA A 26 -7.18 -10.07 6.43
CA ALA A 26 -7.38 -10.65 5.11
C ALA A 26 -8.71 -11.41 5.00
N GLU A 27 -9.38 -11.24 3.86
CA GLU A 27 -10.45 -12.11 3.38
C GLU A 27 -9.94 -12.85 2.14
N TYR A 28 -10.30 -14.13 1.98
CA TYR A 28 -9.80 -14.99 0.91
C TYR A 28 -10.94 -15.63 0.13
N ALA A 29 -10.69 -15.92 -1.14
CA ALA A 29 -11.49 -16.85 -1.93
C ALA A 29 -10.55 -17.81 -2.66
N GLY A 30 -10.88 -19.10 -2.59
CA GLY A 30 -10.03 -20.15 -3.14
C GLY A 30 -8.59 -20.08 -2.62
N SER A 31 -7.66 -20.48 -3.49
CA SER A 31 -6.21 -20.35 -3.25
C SER A 31 -5.59 -19.18 -4.01
N GLY A 32 -6.35 -18.53 -4.89
CA GLY A 32 -5.84 -17.58 -5.87
C GLY A 32 -6.05 -16.11 -5.52
N ALA A 33 -6.96 -15.75 -4.59
CA ALA A 33 -7.24 -14.35 -4.30
C ALA A 33 -7.42 -14.02 -2.81
N ALA A 34 -6.97 -12.83 -2.44
CA ALA A 34 -7.13 -12.28 -1.10
C ALA A 34 -7.36 -10.76 -1.19
N ARG A 35 -8.11 -10.19 -0.23
CA ARG A 35 -8.23 -8.74 -0.07
C ARG A 35 -8.06 -8.32 1.38
N TYR A 36 -7.58 -7.10 1.58
CA TYR A 36 -7.66 -6.48 2.89
C TYR A 36 -9.11 -6.23 3.30
N LEU A 37 -9.38 -6.24 4.62
CA LEU A 37 -10.59 -5.63 5.16
C LEU A 37 -10.69 -4.19 4.65
N LEU A 38 -11.85 -3.82 4.09
CA LEU A 38 -12.06 -2.51 3.45
C LEU A 38 -11.92 -1.32 4.42
N SER A 39 -11.91 -1.57 5.73
CA SER A 39 -11.64 -0.57 6.76
C SER A 39 -10.16 -0.36 7.05
N ALA A 40 -9.27 -1.25 6.57
CA ALA A 40 -7.84 -1.21 6.83
C ALA A 40 -7.03 -0.75 5.60
N ASN A 41 -7.31 -1.31 4.42
CA ASN A 41 -6.57 -1.01 3.19
C ASN A 41 -7.43 -1.37 1.95
N PRO A 42 -7.43 -0.58 0.87
CA PRO A 42 -8.28 -0.85 -0.30
C PRO A 42 -7.75 -1.95 -1.23
N PHE A 43 -6.53 -2.45 -1.03
CA PHE A 43 -5.92 -3.38 -1.98
C PHE A 43 -6.43 -4.83 -1.83
N ALA A 44 -6.56 -5.48 -2.98
CA ALA A 44 -6.56 -6.93 -3.10
C ALA A 44 -5.26 -7.43 -3.75
N ALA A 45 -5.08 -8.75 -3.77
CA ALA A 45 -4.01 -9.41 -4.47
C ALA A 45 -4.43 -10.76 -5.02
N LEU A 46 -3.73 -11.14 -6.07
CA LEU A 46 -3.77 -12.45 -6.71
C LEU A 46 -2.53 -13.22 -6.29
N ALA A 47 -2.63 -14.53 -6.10
CA ALA A 47 -1.49 -15.40 -5.86
C ALA A 47 -0.51 -15.35 -7.04
N ASP A 48 -1.09 -15.52 -8.24
CA ASP A 48 -0.44 -15.39 -9.53
C ASP A 48 -1.36 -14.56 -10.45
N PRO A 49 -0.96 -13.35 -10.87
CA PRO A 49 -1.77 -12.54 -11.76
C PRO A 49 -1.83 -13.05 -13.20
N GLU A 50 -0.97 -14.00 -13.59
CA GLU A 50 -1.02 -14.66 -14.91
C GLU A 50 -2.00 -15.84 -14.92
N ASP A 51 -2.42 -16.34 -13.75
CA ASP A 51 -3.37 -17.44 -13.61
C ASP A 51 -4.84 -16.95 -13.70
N PRO A 52 -5.62 -17.37 -14.71
CA PRO A 52 -7.04 -17.04 -14.81
C PRO A 52 -7.88 -17.49 -13.61
N ALA A 53 -7.48 -18.57 -12.91
CA ALA A 53 -8.19 -19.06 -11.73
C ALA A 53 -8.10 -18.05 -10.57
N ALA A 54 -6.96 -17.38 -10.41
CA ALA A 54 -6.81 -16.32 -9.41
C ALA A 54 -7.77 -15.15 -9.68
N TRP A 55 -7.97 -14.77 -10.94
CA TRP A 55 -8.94 -13.75 -11.30
C TRP A 55 -10.39 -14.18 -11.07
N ALA A 56 -10.70 -15.47 -11.29
CA ALA A 56 -12.02 -16.01 -10.96
C ALA A 56 -12.29 -16.00 -9.45
N ASP A 57 -11.30 -16.39 -8.65
CA ASP A 57 -11.34 -16.30 -7.18
C ASP A 57 -11.54 -14.85 -6.73
N LEU A 58 -10.85 -13.89 -7.35
CA LEU A 58 -11.02 -12.47 -7.03
C LEU A 58 -12.42 -11.97 -7.37
N ALA A 59 -12.99 -12.37 -8.51
CA ALA A 59 -14.37 -12.03 -8.88
C ALA A 59 -15.38 -12.58 -7.86
N ALA A 60 -15.19 -13.81 -7.40
CA ALA A 60 -16.02 -14.41 -6.35
C ALA A 60 -15.86 -13.68 -5.00
N LEU A 61 -14.64 -13.27 -4.64
CA LEU A 61 -14.34 -12.56 -3.40
C LEU A 61 -14.99 -11.16 -3.35
N VAL A 62 -14.92 -10.40 -4.43
CA VAL A 62 -15.42 -9.01 -4.45
C VAL A 62 -16.90 -8.93 -4.80
N GLY A 63 -17.43 -9.92 -5.52
CA GLY A 63 -18.81 -9.92 -6.02
C GLY A 63 -18.95 -9.16 -7.35
N PRO A 64 -20.11 -9.27 -8.02
CA PRO A 64 -20.28 -8.78 -9.38
C PRO A 64 -20.30 -7.24 -9.47
N GLY A 65 -19.62 -6.71 -10.48
CA GLY A 65 -19.59 -5.27 -10.78
C GLY A 65 -18.93 -4.39 -9.72
N GLN A 66 -18.21 -4.98 -8.76
CA GLN A 66 -17.53 -4.24 -7.70
C GLN A 66 -16.14 -3.77 -8.15
N GLU A 67 -15.74 -2.60 -7.69
CA GLU A 67 -14.40 -2.07 -7.90
C GLU A 67 -13.42 -2.59 -6.84
N VAL A 68 -12.20 -2.89 -7.28
CA VAL A 68 -11.11 -3.34 -6.42
C VAL A 68 -9.79 -2.77 -6.92
N TRP A 69 -8.89 -2.44 -5.98
CA TRP A 69 -7.57 -1.94 -6.30
C TRP A 69 -6.54 -3.06 -6.21
N LEU A 70 -5.67 -3.15 -7.20
CA LEU A 70 -4.51 -4.05 -7.25
C LEU A 70 -3.23 -3.22 -7.46
N THR A 71 -2.08 -3.81 -7.17
CA THR A 71 -0.80 -3.22 -7.54
C THR A 71 0.17 -4.27 -8.05
N GLY A 72 1.00 -3.92 -9.04
CA GLY A 72 1.93 -4.82 -9.67
C GLY A 72 2.16 -4.49 -11.14
N LEU A 73 2.62 -5.47 -11.90
CA LEU A 73 2.63 -5.45 -13.36
C LEU A 73 1.52 -6.42 -13.80
N LEU A 74 0.34 -5.88 -14.08
CA LEU A 74 -0.90 -6.64 -14.21
C LEU A 74 -1.55 -6.33 -15.56
N THR A 75 -2.09 -7.37 -16.20
CA THR A 75 -2.95 -7.23 -17.38
C THR A 75 -4.30 -7.86 -17.03
N PRO A 76 -5.33 -7.06 -16.66
CA PRO A 76 -6.63 -7.62 -16.35
C PRO A 76 -7.19 -8.44 -17.52
N PRO A 77 -7.74 -9.65 -17.28
CA PRO A 77 -8.27 -10.49 -18.34
C PRO A 77 -9.57 -9.93 -18.89
N ALA A 78 -10.01 -10.47 -20.03
CA ALA A 78 -11.27 -10.10 -20.65
C ALA A 78 -12.45 -10.21 -19.64
N GLY A 79 -13.38 -9.25 -19.72
CA GLY A 79 -14.52 -9.16 -18.81
C GLY A 79 -14.30 -8.30 -17.57
N TRP A 80 -13.04 -8.03 -17.20
CA TRP A 80 -12.70 -6.99 -16.22
C TRP A 80 -12.57 -5.64 -16.91
N GLU A 81 -13.14 -4.61 -16.30
CA GLU A 81 -13.02 -3.23 -16.79
C GLU A 81 -11.94 -2.51 -15.99
N THR A 82 -10.95 -1.91 -16.67
CA THR A 82 -10.00 -1.02 -16.00
C THR A 82 -10.63 0.34 -15.78
N VAL A 83 -10.84 0.74 -14.53
CA VAL A 83 -11.50 2.00 -14.17
C VAL A 83 -10.51 3.13 -13.88
N ALA A 84 -9.29 2.78 -13.44
CA ALA A 84 -8.24 3.73 -13.16
C ALA A 84 -6.86 3.08 -13.27
N VAL A 85 -5.86 3.84 -13.74
CA VAL A 85 -4.46 3.44 -13.74
C VAL A 85 -3.64 4.60 -13.21
N VAL A 86 -2.89 4.37 -12.13
CA VAL A 86 -1.94 5.33 -11.57
C VAL A 86 -0.53 4.74 -11.70
N PRO A 87 0.33 5.30 -12.56
CA PRO A 87 1.74 4.91 -12.62
C PRO A 87 2.40 5.11 -11.26
N GLY A 88 3.07 4.07 -10.77
CA GLY A 88 3.76 4.06 -9.50
C GLY A 88 5.26 3.83 -9.68
N VAL A 89 6.01 4.16 -8.65
CA VAL A 89 7.39 3.74 -8.46
C VAL A 89 7.46 2.95 -7.17
N GLN A 90 8.22 1.86 -7.17
CA GLN A 90 8.58 1.11 -5.98
C GLN A 90 10.06 1.35 -5.71
N LEU A 91 10.39 1.80 -4.51
CA LEU A 91 11.75 2.08 -4.10
C LEU A 91 12.22 1.16 -2.98
N ASP A 92 13.40 0.60 -3.16
CA ASP A 92 14.13 -0.22 -2.21
C ASP A 92 14.87 0.68 -1.20
N GLY A 93 14.65 0.45 0.09
CA GLY A 93 15.24 1.24 1.17
C GLY A 93 16.44 0.58 1.86
N ARG A 94 17.04 -0.47 1.30
CA ARG A 94 18.20 -1.15 1.92
C ARG A 94 19.34 -0.19 2.25
N ALA A 95 19.60 0.79 1.37
CA ALA A 95 20.66 1.77 1.54
C ALA A 95 20.24 3.03 2.33
N VAL A 96 18.99 3.13 2.79
CA VAL A 96 18.52 4.34 3.47
C VAL A 96 19.31 4.58 4.77
N ARG A 97 19.70 5.82 5.06
CA ARG A 97 20.24 6.16 6.39
C ARG A 97 19.08 6.21 7.38
N VAL A 98 19.11 5.36 8.41
CA VAL A 98 18.10 5.34 9.47
C VAL A 98 18.54 6.18 10.66
N GLU A 99 17.56 6.73 11.36
CA GLU A 99 17.78 7.57 12.54
C GLU A 99 16.50 7.61 13.37
N HIS A 100 16.59 7.32 14.67
CA HIS A 100 15.44 7.42 15.56
C HIS A 100 15.05 8.88 15.78
N ALA A 101 13.77 9.13 16.01
CA ALA A 101 13.25 10.45 16.40
C ALA A 101 12.64 10.34 17.80
N PRO A 102 13.41 10.60 18.88
CA PRO A 102 12.91 10.47 20.26
C PRO A 102 11.74 11.41 20.56
N ASP A 103 11.65 12.55 19.87
CA ASP A 103 10.53 13.50 20.02
C ASP A 103 9.29 13.11 19.20
N ALA A 104 9.36 12.05 18.38
CA ALA A 104 8.20 11.56 17.65
C ALA A 104 7.33 10.69 18.56
N VAL A 105 6.04 10.93 18.56
CA VAL A 105 5.07 10.16 19.34
C VAL A 105 4.54 9.00 18.52
N ARG A 106 4.30 7.85 19.17
CA ARG A 106 3.60 6.73 18.55
C ARG A 106 2.11 7.08 18.43
N LEU A 107 1.56 6.92 17.24
CA LEU A 107 0.15 7.13 16.96
C LEU A 107 -0.60 5.78 16.97
N GLY A 108 -1.85 5.80 17.38
CA GLY A 108 -2.70 4.61 17.46
C GLY A 108 -4.18 4.90 17.17
N PRO A 109 -5.09 3.96 17.49
CA PRO A 109 -6.52 4.11 17.24
C PRO A 109 -7.14 5.38 17.84
N ALA A 110 -6.61 5.88 18.96
CA ALA A 110 -7.07 7.12 19.58
C ALA A 110 -6.75 8.38 18.77
N ASP A 111 -5.76 8.33 17.86
CA ASP A 111 -5.31 9.46 17.04
C ASP A 111 -6.00 9.49 15.66
N VAL A 112 -6.84 8.50 15.32
CA VAL A 112 -7.37 8.31 13.95
C VAL A 112 -8.10 9.54 13.41
N GLU A 113 -8.86 10.25 14.25
CA GLU A 113 -9.55 11.48 13.85
C GLU A 113 -8.56 12.54 13.37
N GLU A 114 -7.50 12.77 14.15
CA GLU A 114 -6.48 13.77 13.86
C GLU A 114 -5.59 13.37 12.68
N MET A 115 -5.24 12.08 12.58
CA MET A 115 -4.53 11.51 11.43
C MET A 115 -5.35 11.70 10.15
N THR A 116 -6.65 11.42 10.20
CA THR A 116 -7.57 11.60 9.07
C THR A 116 -7.69 13.06 8.66
N ALA A 117 -7.74 13.99 9.62
CA ALA A 117 -7.73 15.42 9.35
C ALA A 117 -6.44 15.84 8.61
N LEU A 118 -5.28 15.36 9.04
CA LEU A 118 -4.01 15.64 8.37
C LEU A 118 -3.93 15.03 6.96
N VAL A 119 -4.41 13.79 6.77
CA VAL A 119 -4.48 13.14 5.46
C VAL A 119 -5.33 13.94 4.49
N LYS A 120 -6.51 14.42 4.91
CA LYS A 120 -7.41 15.23 4.06
C LYS A 120 -6.74 16.52 3.56
N LEU A 121 -5.84 17.10 4.34
CA LEU A 121 -5.12 18.33 3.96
C LEU A 121 -3.96 18.10 3.00
N THR A 122 -3.50 16.85 2.85
CA THR A 122 -2.21 16.53 2.21
C THR A 122 -2.29 15.47 1.15
N GLU A 123 -3.40 14.73 1.09
CA GLU A 123 -3.72 13.68 0.11
C GLU A 123 -2.56 12.70 -0.17
N PRO A 124 -1.93 12.10 0.87
CA PRO A 124 -0.79 11.19 0.70
C PRO A 124 -1.16 9.82 0.11
N GLY A 125 -2.45 9.58 -0.14
CA GLY A 125 -3.03 8.28 -0.48
C GLY A 125 -4.14 7.87 0.50
N PRO A 126 -4.74 6.69 0.31
CA PRO A 126 -5.85 6.23 1.13
C PRO A 126 -5.44 6.03 2.59
N PHE A 127 -6.26 6.53 3.52
CA PHE A 127 -6.17 6.28 4.94
C PHE A 127 -7.59 6.02 5.47
N LEU A 128 -7.78 4.84 6.05
CA LEU A 128 -9.06 4.27 6.46
C LEU A 128 -9.08 4.08 7.99
N PRO A 129 -10.24 3.85 8.62
CA PRO A 129 -10.37 3.84 10.08
C PRO A 129 -9.42 2.88 10.81
N ARG A 130 -9.07 1.76 10.19
CA ARG A 130 -8.17 0.73 10.75
C ARG A 130 -6.79 0.70 10.09
N THR A 131 -6.47 1.66 9.21
CA THR A 131 -5.15 1.71 8.55
C THR A 131 -4.01 1.83 9.57
N VAL A 132 -4.23 2.55 10.67
CA VAL A 132 -3.25 2.68 11.77
C VAL A 132 -2.89 1.34 12.42
N GLU A 133 -3.74 0.32 12.32
CA GLU A 133 -3.50 -1.00 12.91
C GLU A 133 -2.58 -1.88 12.07
N LEU A 134 -2.26 -1.50 10.83
CA LEU A 134 -1.39 -2.26 9.93
C LEU A 134 0.09 -2.22 10.33
N GLY A 135 0.48 -1.32 11.22
CA GLY A 135 1.85 -1.25 11.72
C GLY A 135 2.11 -0.03 12.58
N THR A 136 3.38 0.35 12.69
CA THR A 136 3.79 1.50 13.50
C THR A 136 3.54 2.80 12.75
N TYR A 137 2.91 3.75 13.44
CA TYR A 137 2.77 5.14 13.00
C TYR A 137 3.49 6.07 13.98
N LEU A 138 4.24 7.03 13.44
CA LEU A 138 4.95 8.06 14.18
C LEU A 138 4.44 9.43 13.78
N GLY A 139 4.28 10.32 14.76
CA GLY A 139 3.80 11.68 14.59
C GLY A 139 4.71 12.71 15.25
N ILE A 140 4.72 13.92 14.70
CA ILE A 140 5.31 15.10 15.33
C ILE A 140 4.17 16.07 15.67
N ARG A 141 4.14 16.51 16.93
CA ARG A 141 3.18 17.50 17.42
C ARG A 141 3.81 18.88 17.58
N HIS A 142 3.04 19.92 17.31
CA HIS A 142 3.38 21.31 17.60
C HIS A 142 2.20 21.94 18.34
N GLU A 143 2.44 22.44 19.55
CA GLU A 143 1.39 23.01 20.43
C GLU A 143 0.19 22.06 20.60
N GLY A 144 0.48 20.77 20.80
CA GLY A 144 -0.53 19.72 20.98
C GLY A 144 -1.13 19.18 19.67
N ARG A 145 -0.97 19.86 18.54
CA ARG A 145 -1.54 19.44 17.24
C ARG A 145 -0.57 18.59 16.42
N LEU A 146 -1.05 17.52 15.80
CA LEU A 146 -0.31 16.69 14.86
C LEU A 146 -0.03 17.49 13.58
N VAL A 147 1.26 17.74 13.31
CA VAL A 147 1.71 18.53 12.15
C VAL A 147 2.43 17.70 11.10
N ALA A 148 2.88 16.49 11.43
CA ALA A 148 3.44 15.56 10.47
C ALA A 148 3.28 14.12 10.97
N MET A 149 3.13 13.16 10.05
CA MET A 149 3.16 11.74 10.37
C MET A 149 3.77 10.91 9.24
N ALA A 150 4.21 9.71 9.58
CA ALA A 150 4.54 8.63 8.67
C ALA A 150 4.22 7.29 9.36
N GLY A 151 3.93 6.25 8.60
CA GLY A 151 3.70 4.94 9.18
C GLY A 151 3.99 3.80 8.23
N GLU A 152 3.46 2.64 8.59
CA GLU A 152 3.68 1.38 7.89
C GLU A 152 2.40 0.94 7.16
N ARG A 153 2.52 0.19 6.05
CA ARG A 153 1.33 -0.26 5.30
C ARG A 153 1.34 -1.72 4.86
N MET A 154 2.24 -2.12 3.97
CA MET A 154 2.42 -3.53 3.55
C MET A 154 3.61 -4.14 4.30
N ARG A 155 3.54 -5.43 4.63
CA ARG A 155 4.61 -6.15 5.33
C ARG A 155 4.82 -7.56 4.75
N PRO A 156 5.31 -7.68 3.50
CA PRO A 156 5.68 -8.97 2.92
C PRO A 156 6.94 -9.53 3.61
N PRO A 157 7.25 -10.83 3.46
CA PRO A 157 8.35 -11.47 4.18
C PRO A 157 9.69 -10.73 4.07
N GLY A 158 10.26 -10.32 5.21
CA GLY A 158 11.54 -9.61 5.31
C GLY A 158 11.50 -8.11 4.95
N TRP A 159 10.32 -7.55 4.71
CA TRP A 159 10.14 -6.16 4.28
C TRP A 159 8.98 -5.48 4.99
N THR A 160 9.09 -4.17 5.19
CA THR A 160 7.99 -3.32 5.63
C THR A 160 7.92 -2.06 4.80
N GLU A 161 6.72 -1.71 4.35
CA GLU A 161 6.46 -0.55 3.53
C GLU A 161 6.28 0.69 4.40
N ILE A 162 7.00 1.77 4.09
CA ILE A 162 6.74 3.09 4.62
C ILE A 162 5.66 3.77 3.78
N SER A 163 4.66 4.34 4.45
CA SER A 163 3.49 4.93 3.83
C SER A 163 2.95 6.11 4.65
N ALA A 164 1.90 6.75 4.14
CA ALA A 164 1.17 7.85 4.79
C ALA A 164 2.09 8.99 5.28
N VAL A 165 3.14 9.27 4.51
CA VAL A 165 4.08 10.35 4.80
C VAL A 165 3.41 11.68 4.44
N CYS A 166 3.06 12.46 5.45
CA CYS A 166 2.48 13.77 5.22
C CYS A 166 2.91 14.81 6.26
N THR A 167 2.84 16.07 5.86
CA THR A 167 3.19 17.22 6.69
C THR A 167 2.21 18.34 6.38
N HIS A 168 1.67 18.93 7.43
CA HIS A 168 0.75 20.05 7.37
C HIS A 168 1.35 21.17 6.51
N PRO A 169 0.57 21.82 5.62
CA PRO A 169 1.07 22.85 4.71
C PRO A 169 1.96 23.91 5.39
N ASP A 170 1.54 24.47 6.52
CA ASP A 170 2.28 25.50 7.28
C ASP A 170 3.61 25.03 7.91
N PHE A 171 3.85 23.72 7.92
CA PHE A 171 5.01 23.07 8.54
C PHE A 171 5.94 22.40 7.50
N ARG A 172 5.66 22.58 6.20
CA ARG A 172 6.51 22.10 5.11
C ARG A 172 7.85 22.85 5.08
N GLY A 173 8.85 22.27 4.41
CA GLY A 173 10.18 22.84 4.29
C GLY A 173 11.05 22.75 5.56
N ARG A 174 10.56 22.13 6.63
CA ARG A 174 11.26 21.99 7.92
C ARG A 174 11.90 20.62 8.15
N GLY A 175 11.97 19.77 7.11
CA GLY A 175 12.56 18.43 7.18
C GLY A 175 11.75 17.37 7.93
N LEU A 176 10.50 17.66 8.35
CA LEU A 176 9.70 16.75 9.17
C LEU A 176 9.41 15.40 8.50
N ALA A 177 9.06 15.41 7.21
CA ALA A 177 8.83 14.18 6.44
C ALA A 177 10.08 13.29 6.40
N ALA A 178 11.26 13.86 6.08
CA ALA A 178 12.53 13.14 6.05
C ALA A 178 12.86 12.54 7.41
N ARG A 179 12.69 13.32 8.49
CA ARG A 179 12.90 12.89 9.87
C ARG A 179 12.02 11.68 10.22
N LEU A 180 10.72 11.75 9.92
CA LEU A 180 9.77 10.69 10.21
C LEU A 180 10.04 9.43 9.37
N VAL A 181 10.36 9.55 8.08
CA VAL A 181 10.70 8.39 7.23
C VAL A 181 11.95 7.69 7.75
N ARG A 182 12.99 8.43 8.19
CA ARG A 182 14.18 7.83 8.83
C ARG A 182 13.85 7.10 10.13
N ALA A 183 12.93 7.65 10.93
CA ALA A 183 12.51 7.05 12.19
C ALA A 183 11.68 5.78 12.00
N VAL A 184 10.74 5.78 11.04
CA VAL A 184 10.00 4.58 10.66
C VAL A 184 10.96 3.53 10.11
N ALA A 185 11.88 3.91 9.21
CA ALA A 185 12.90 3.01 8.68
C ALA A 185 13.82 2.44 9.78
N ALA A 186 14.15 3.21 10.82
CA ALA A 186 14.89 2.74 11.97
C ALA A 186 14.11 1.65 12.72
N GLY A 187 12.85 1.90 13.04
CA GLY A 187 11.98 0.91 13.69
C GLY A 187 11.76 -0.35 12.86
N ILE A 188 11.74 -0.24 11.52
CA ILE A 188 11.70 -1.39 10.61
C ILE A 188 12.97 -2.24 10.75
N ARG A 189 14.16 -1.61 10.75
CA ARG A 189 15.44 -2.30 10.88
C ARG A 189 15.65 -2.94 12.25
N ASP A 190 15.22 -2.29 13.33
CA ASP A 190 15.32 -2.84 14.68
C ASP A 190 14.60 -4.19 14.82
N ARG A 191 13.53 -4.38 14.02
CA ARG A 191 12.74 -5.62 13.99
C ARG A 191 13.25 -6.65 12.99
N GLY A 192 14.34 -6.36 12.27
CA GLY A 192 14.96 -7.24 11.29
C GLY A 192 14.38 -7.18 9.87
N ASP A 193 13.41 -6.29 9.61
CA ASP A 193 12.85 -6.09 8.27
C ASP A 193 13.65 -5.03 7.48
N LEU A 194 13.51 -5.05 6.15
CA LEU A 194 14.04 -4.01 5.27
C LEU A 194 12.94 -3.00 4.90
N PRO A 195 13.23 -1.69 4.88
CA PRO A 195 12.26 -0.69 4.44
C PRO A 195 12.15 -0.69 2.92
N PHE A 196 10.94 -0.49 2.42
CA PHE A 196 10.65 -0.12 1.03
C PHE A 196 9.48 0.87 1.02
N LEU A 197 9.17 1.46 -0.13
CA LEU A 197 7.96 2.25 -0.28
C LEU A 197 7.47 2.25 -1.72
N HIS A 198 6.22 2.67 -1.90
CA HIS A 198 5.74 3.12 -3.19
C HIS A 198 5.36 4.60 -3.16
N ALA A 199 5.41 5.22 -4.33
CA ALA A 199 4.83 6.53 -4.58
C ALA A 199 4.15 6.55 -5.96
N ALA A 200 3.19 7.46 -6.16
CA ALA A 200 2.75 7.78 -7.51
C ALA A 200 3.93 8.41 -8.28
N ALA A 201 4.18 7.96 -9.51
CA ALA A 201 5.31 8.44 -10.32
C ALA A 201 5.20 9.97 -10.59
N ALA A 202 3.97 10.49 -10.68
CA ALA A 202 3.70 11.91 -10.83
C ALA A 202 4.13 12.76 -9.60
N ASN A 203 4.28 12.16 -8.41
CA ASN A 203 4.73 12.85 -7.20
C ASN A 203 6.26 12.99 -7.18
N THR A 204 6.80 13.68 -8.18
CA THR A 204 8.25 13.81 -8.38
C THR A 204 8.97 14.48 -7.20
N GLY A 205 8.27 15.31 -6.42
CA GLY A 205 8.80 15.90 -5.18
C GLY A 205 9.07 14.87 -4.09
N ALA A 206 8.11 13.97 -3.84
CA ALA A 206 8.32 12.87 -2.89
C ALA A 206 9.36 11.87 -3.39
N VAL A 207 9.34 11.52 -4.68
CA VAL A 207 10.33 10.61 -5.27
C VAL A 207 11.75 11.14 -5.08
N ARG A 208 12.03 12.40 -5.44
CA ARG A 208 13.34 13.03 -5.22
C ARG A 208 13.74 13.06 -3.75
N LEU A 209 12.79 13.31 -2.85
CA LEU A 209 13.05 13.25 -1.42
C LEU A 209 13.52 11.84 -1.01
N TYR A 210 12.80 10.80 -1.41
CA TYR A 210 13.15 9.42 -1.06
C TYR A 210 14.50 9.02 -1.66
N GLU A 211 14.78 9.36 -2.92
CA GLU A 211 16.09 9.12 -3.55
C GLU A 211 17.23 9.82 -2.79
N SER A 212 17.04 11.08 -2.39
CA SER A 212 18.04 11.82 -1.59
C SER A 212 18.31 11.20 -0.21
N MET A 213 17.39 10.37 0.27
CA MET A 213 17.52 9.65 1.53
C MET A 213 18.23 8.30 1.39
N GLY A 214 18.51 7.86 0.16
CA GLY A 214 19.14 6.57 -0.14
C GLY A 214 18.15 5.47 -0.52
N PHE A 215 16.89 5.79 -0.82
CA PHE A 215 16.02 4.86 -1.51
C PHE A 215 16.43 4.75 -2.98
N VAL A 216 16.36 3.55 -3.54
CA VAL A 216 16.76 3.28 -4.93
C VAL A 216 15.54 2.78 -5.70
N LEU A 217 15.28 3.34 -6.88
CA LEU A 217 14.22 2.85 -7.76
C LEU A 217 14.44 1.36 -8.05
N ARG A 218 13.44 0.54 -7.73
CA ARG A 218 13.46 -0.91 -7.96
C ARG A 218 12.65 -1.27 -9.20
N ARG A 219 11.42 -0.76 -9.31
CA ARG A 219 10.48 -1.06 -10.40
C ARG A 219 9.39 0.00 -10.51
N GLU A 220 8.67 -0.01 -11.61
CA GLU A 220 7.57 0.91 -11.90
C GLU A 220 6.25 0.12 -12.02
N PRO A 221 5.60 -0.24 -10.91
CA PRO A 221 4.30 -0.90 -10.96
C PRO A 221 3.19 0.11 -11.30
N VAL A 222 1.99 -0.40 -11.55
CA VAL A 222 0.78 0.42 -11.52
C VAL A 222 0.03 0.19 -10.22
N PHE A 223 -0.70 1.21 -9.77
CA PHE A 223 -1.89 1.02 -8.94
C PHE A 223 -3.08 1.04 -9.90
N ILE A 224 -3.79 -0.07 -9.99
CA ILE A 224 -4.86 -0.25 -10.96
C ILE A 224 -6.17 -0.49 -10.23
N GLY A 225 -7.17 0.32 -10.54
CA GLY A 225 -8.55 0.07 -10.18
C GLY A 225 -9.19 -0.75 -11.29
N VAL A 226 -9.76 -1.89 -10.95
CA VAL A 226 -10.51 -2.74 -11.87
C VAL A 226 -11.91 -3.01 -11.34
N ARG A 227 -12.87 -3.18 -12.24
CA ARG A 227 -14.24 -3.59 -11.91
C ARG A 227 -14.46 -5.03 -12.36
N SER A 228 -14.96 -5.85 -11.45
CA SER A 228 -15.27 -7.26 -11.71
C SER A 228 -16.38 -7.40 -12.75
N PRO A 229 -16.43 -8.54 -13.48
CA PRO A 229 -17.53 -8.82 -14.39
C PRO A 229 -18.88 -8.67 -13.70
N LYS A 230 -19.87 -8.12 -14.43
CA LYS A 230 -21.25 -8.12 -13.96
C LYS A 230 -21.78 -9.56 -13.96
N ALA A 231 -22.73 -9.85 -13.07
CA ALA A 231 -23.49 -11.08 -13.18
C ALA A 231 -24.09 -11.15 -14.59
N GLN A 232 -23.90 -12.26 -15.30
CA GLN A 232 -24.64 -12.48 -16.54
C GLN A 232 -26.12 -12.42 -16.16
N ARG A 233 -26.86 -11.50 -16.77
CA ARG A 233 -28.31 -11.64 -16.81
C ARG A 233 -28.54 -12.88 -17.64
N ASP A 234 -29.06 -13.94 -17.04
CA ASP A 234 -29.71 -14.99 -17.79
C ASP A 234 -30.86 -14.30 -18.55
N ASP A 235 -30.61 -13.96 -19.80
CA ASP A 235 -31.67 -13.69 -20.76
C ASP A 235 -32.40 -15.02 -20.93
N LEU A 236 -33.32 -15.30 -20.00
CA LEU A 236 -34.47 -16.15 -20.22
C LEU A 236 -35.29 -15.49 -21.34
N ARG A 237 -34.80 -15.63 -22.58
CA ARG A 237 -35.66 -15.69 -23.75
C ARG A 237 -36.47 -16.97 -23.60
N ASN A 238 -37.54 -16.87 -22.81
CA ASN A 238 -38.72 -17.68 -23.03
C ASN A 238 -39.16 -17.38 -24.46
N THR A 239 -38.74 -18.27 -25.35
CA THR A 239 -39.36 -18.43 -26.66
C THR A 239 -40.68 -19.13 -26.37
N LEU A 240 -41.77 -18.38 -26.40
CA LEU A 240 -43.11 -18.89 -26.71
C LEU A 240 -43.71 -17.99 -27.78
#